data_AF-A0A9P8ZX95-F1
#
_entry.id   AF-A0A9P8ZX95-F1
#
_cell.length_a   1.000
_cell.length_b   1.000
_cell.length_c   1.000
_cell.angle_alpha   90.00
_cell.angle_beta   90.00
_cell.angle_gamma   90.00
#
_symmetry.space_group_name_H-M   'P 1'
#
loop_
_entity.id
_entity.type
_entity.pdbx_description
1 polymer ?
#
loop_
_entity_poly.entity_id
_entity_poly.type
_entity_poly.pdbx_seq_one_letter_code
_entity_poly.pdbx_strand_id
1 'polypeptide(L)'
;MAQLQNLTITLNLSVFDSSKKTHNFIGRLNTQADTNFISPQSVEFLKHPVEVYQGGDFDGAGDGDLKPRGQVSIFLRWNESTKNKLHKETFLVLESLPYDFVLGNTFLTKNDVYESNGKLLPMALKPLSEEEKKALELQEQAAKAQQEVIEKAEAAKRKEEREKQRQALNQAKS
;
A
#
# COMPACT_ATOMS: atom_id res chain seq x y z
N MET A 1 -7.88 21.22 -13.53
CA MET A 1 -7.43 19.91 -13.00
C MET A 1 -8.58 18.94 -13.15
N ALA A 2 -8.43 17.89 -13.95
CA ALA A 2 -9.46 16.87 -14.07
C ALA A 2 -9.49 16.05 -12.77
N GLN A 3 -10.61 16.08 -12.05
CA GLN A 3 -10.87 15.11 -10.99
C GLN A 3 -10.91 13.74 -11.66
N LEU A 4 -9.90 12.90 -11.40
CA LEU A 4 -9.98 11.47 -11.67
C LEU A 4 -11.19 10.96 -10.88
N GLN A 5 -12.28 10.66 -11.58
CA GLN A 5 -13.45 10.06 -10.97
C GLN A 5 -13.03 8.72 -10.39
N ASN A 6 -13.26 8.53 -9.09
CA ASN A 6 -12.97 7.29 -8.37
C ASN A 6 -13.75 6.15 -9.02
N LEU A 7 -13.11 5.41 -9.94
CA LEU A 7 -13.73 4.28 -10.60
C LEU A 7 -13.84 3.15 -9.61
N THR A 8 -15.06 2.97 -9.11
CA THR A 8 -15.42 1.90 -8.20
C THR A 8 -16.32 0.94 -8.93
N ILE A 9 -15.92 -0.32 -8.99
CA ILE A 9 -16.73 -1.37 -9.59
C ILE A 9 -17.04 -2.41 -8.52
N THR A 10 -18.33 -2.63 -8.30
CA THR A 10 -18.82 -3.74 -7.48
C THR A 10 -18.96 -4.99 -8.36
N LEU A 11 -18.55 -6.14 -7.84
CA LEU A 11 -18.59 -7.40 -8.58
C LEU A 11 -18.93 -8.58 -7.69
N ASN A 12 -19.36 -9.68 -8.31
CA ASN A 12 -19.52 -10.96 -7.65
C ASN A 12 -18.20 -11.75 -7.70
N LEU A 13 -17.66 -12.09 -6.54
CA LEU A 13 -16.43 -12.86 -6.39
C LEU A 13 -16.76 -14.29 -5.99
N SER A 14 -16.28 -15.26 -6.77
CA SER A 14 -16.35 -16.68 -6.41
C SER A 14 -15.12 -17.07 -5.59
N VAL A 15 -15.30 -17.36 -4.32
CA VAL A 15 -14.24 -17.59 -3.33
C VAL A 15 -14.35 -18.98 -2.74
N PHE A 16 -13.21 -19.63 -2.48
CA PHE A 16 -13.17 -20.95 -1.88
C PHE A 16 -13.05 -20.85 -0.36
N ASP A 17 -13.86 -21.61 0.38
CA ASP A 17 -13.69 -21.81 1.82
C ASP A 17 -12.58 -22.82 2.14
N SER A 18 -12.30 -23.02 3.43
CA SER A 18 -11.29 -24.00 3.88
C SER A 18 -11.63 -25.46 3.53
N SER A 19 -12.89 -25.75 3.21
CA SER A 19 -13.37 -27.05 2.70
C SER A 19 -13.33 -27.16 1.17
N LYS A 20 -12.81 -26.15 0.47
CA LYS A 20 -12.76 -26.02 -1.00
C LYS A 20 -14.14 -25.90 -1.66
N LYS A 21 -15.18 -25.52 -0.92
CA LYS A 21 -16.47 -25.15 -1.52
C LYS A 21 -16.42 -23.70 -1.99
N THR A 22 -17.06 -23.44 -3.13
CA THR A 22 -17.14 -22.11 -3.71
C THR A 22 -18.36 -21.37 -3.18
N HIS A 23 -18.16 -20.11 -2.79
CA HIS A 23 -19.17 -19.18 -2.31
C HIS A 23 -19.07 -17.88 -3.09
N ASN A 24 -20.18 -17.14 -3.21
CA ASN A 24 -20.19 -15.87 -3.92
C ASN A 24 -20.29 -14.71 -2.92
N PHE A 25 -19.44 -13.71 -3.09
CA PHE A 25 -19.39 -12.51 -2.26
C PHE A 25 -19.46 -11.25 -3.10
N ILE A 26 -19.84 -10.15 -2.46
CA ILE A 26 -19.82 -8.84 -3.09
C ILE A 26 -18.45 -8.21 -2.84
N GLY A 27 -17.66 -8.10 -3.90
CA GLY A 27 -16.35 -7.46 -3.89
C GLY A 27 -16.35 -6.09 -4.54
N ARG A 28 -15.32 -5.30 -4.25
CA ARG A 28 -15.06 -4.01 -4.89
C ARG A 28 -13.67 -4.00 -5.52
N LEU A 29 -13.56 -3.58 -6.78
CA LEU A 29 -12.25 -3.17 -7.34
C LEU A 29 -11.98 -1.75 -6.88
N ASN A 30 -10.82 -1.53 -6.27
CA ASN A 30 -10.39 -0.22 -5.80
C ASN A 30 -8.95 0.05 -6.21
N THR A 31 -8.78 0.91 -7.23
CA THR A 31 -7.46 1.27 -7.75
C THR A 31 -6.63 2.11 -6.78
N GLN A 32 -7.26 2.71 -5.76
CA GLN A 32 -6.59 3.53 -4.74
C GLN A 32 -6.22 2.73 -3.49
N ALA A 33 -6.68 1.49 -3.36
CA ALA A 33 -6.23 0.60 -2.31
C ALA A 33 -4.95 -0.08 -2.78
N ASP A 34 -3.83 0.08 -2.08
CA ASP A 34 -2.57 -0.57 -2.50
C ASP A 34 -2.66 -2.11 -2.41
N THR A 35 -3.37 -2.61 -1.41
CA THR A 35 -3.50 -4.03 -1.09
C THR A 35 -4.96 -4.50 -1.07
N ASN A 36 -5.14 -5.81 -0.92
CA ASN A 36 -6.46 -6.41 -0.83
C ASN A 36 -6.95 -6.45 0.62
N PHE A 37 -8.25 -6.26 0.80
CA PHE A 37 -8.87 -6.29 2.12
C PHE A 37 -10.09 -7.22 2.16
N ILE A 38 -10.38 -7.77 3.33
CA ILE A 38 -11.53 -8.63 3.59
C ILE A 38 -12.18 -8.27 4.93
N SER A 39 -13.52 -8.33 4.98
CA SER A 39 -14.26 -8.12 6.22
C SER A 39 -14.06 -9.29 7.20
N PRO A 40 -14.07 -9.05 8.54
CA PRO A 40 -13.99 -10.10 9.54
C PRO A 40 -15.12 -11.13 9.38
N GLN A 41 -16.33 -10.68 9.03
CA GLN A 41 -17.51 -11.53 8.87
C GLN A 41 -17.30 -12.53 7.72
N SER A 42 -16.74 -12.09 6.60
CA SER A 42 -16.44 -12.96 5.46
C SER A 42 -15.36 -13.98 5.79
N VAL A 43 -14.33 -13.60 6.56
CA VAL A 43 -13.27 -14.50 7.04
C VAL A 43 -13.85 -15.60 7.95
N GLU A 44 -14.66 -15.21 8.93
CA GLU A 44 -15.30 -16.13 9.87
C GLU A 44 -16.21 -17.12 9.15
N PHE A 45 -16.98 -16.64 8.17
CA PHE A 45 -17.84 -17.48 7.33
C PHE A 45 -17.02 -18.51 6.53
N LEU A 46 -15.91 -18.08 5.93
CA LEU A 46 -15.04 -18.95 5.12
C LEU A 46 -14.19 -19.92 5.95
N LYS A 47 -14.09 -19.70 7.27
CA LYS A 47 -13.34 -20.53 8.22
C LYS A 47 -11.89 -20.74 7.79
N HIS A 48 -11.26 -19.71 7.22
CA HIS A 48 -9.83 -19.71 6.94
C HIS A 48 -9.04 -19.26 8.18
N PRO A 49 -7.87 -19.83 8.43
CA PRO A 49 -7.02 -19.39 9.53
C PRO A 49 -6.51 -17.97 9.27
N VAL A 50 -6.67 -17.10 10.27
CA VAL A 50 -6.11 -15.75 10.25
C VAL A 50 -4.72 -15.80 10.87
N GLU A 51 -3.74 -15.35 10.13
CA GLU A 51 -2.37 -15.20 10.57
C GLU A 51 -2.14 -13.81 11.16
N VAL A 52 -1.19 -13.71 12.08
CA VAL A 52 -0.75 -12.42 12.61
C VAL A 52 -0.09 -11.62 11.49
N TYR A 53 -0.60 -10.43 11.24
CA TYR A 53 0.04 -9.49 10.32
C TYR A 53 1.21 -8.80 11.03
N GLN A 54 2.38 -8.81 10.38
CA GLN A 54 3.63 -8.26 10.94
C GLN A 54 4.03 -6.90 10.33
N GLY A 55 3.25 -6.38 9.38
CA GLY A 55 3.54 -5.09 8.75
C GLY A 55 3.05 -3.90 9.56
N GLY A 56 3.21 -2.71 8.98
CA GLY A 56 2.81 -1.44 9.58
C GLY A 56 1.33 -1.11 9.39
N ASP A 57 0.91 -0.04 10.06
CA ASP A 57 -0.42 0.54 9.94
C ASP A 57 -0.64 1.17 8.54
N PHE A 58 -1.89 1.33 8.13
CA PHE A 58 -2.26 1.89 6.82
C PHE A 58 -2.93 3.25 6.97
N ASP A 59 -2.61 4.17 6.07
CA ASP A 59 -3.29 5.47 6.01
C ASP A 59 -4.69 5.30 5.40
N GLY A 60 -5.72 5.63 6.18
CA GLY A 60 -7.10 5.70 5.71
C GLY A 60 -7.43 7.07 5.10
N ALA A 61 -8.47 7.12 4.25
CA ALA A 61 -8.99 8.38 3.69
C ALA A 61 -9.71 9.27 4.73
N GLY A 62 -9.81 8.85 5.99
CA GLY A 62 -10.25 9.66 7.12
C GLY A 62 -9.13 9.74 8.15
N ASP A 63 -9.15 10.78 9.00
CA ASP A 63 -8.14 10.99 10.04
C ASP A 63 -8.05 9.79 11.00
N GLY A 64 -7.21 8.82 10.68
CA GLY A 64 -7.02 7.61 11.48
C GLY A 64 -6.27 6.50 10.76
N ASP A 65 -5.29 5.95 11.47
CA ASP A 65 -4.53 4.78 11.05
C ASP A 65 -5.44 3.53 11.06
N LEU A 66 -5.45 2.80 9.96
CA LEU A 66 -6.14 1.52 9.82
C LEU A 66 -5.21 0.39 10.26
N LYS A 67 -5.62 -0.34 11.30
CA LYS A 67 -4.88 -1.48 11.84
C LYS A 67 -5.51 -2.80 11.40
N PRO A 68 -4.81 -3.64 10.62
CA PRO A 68 -5.28 -4.97 10.30
C PRO A 68 -5.37 -5.84 11.55
N ARG A 69 -6.48 -6.57 11.70
CA ARG A 69 -6.62 -7.64 12.72
C ARG A 69 -5.69 -8.81 12.44
N GLY A 70 -5.33 -9.00 11.18
CA GLY A 70 -4.44 -10.05 10.71
C GLY A 70 -4.47 -10.13 9.19
N GLN A 71 -3.96 -11.24 8.66
CA GLN A 71 -3.97 -11.54 7.24
C GLN A 71 -4.47 -12.96 6.96
N VAL A 72 -5.00 -13.18 5.77
CA VAL A 72 -5.50 -14.49 5.34
C VAL A 72 -5.21 -14.72 3.86
N SER A 73 -4.77 -15.92 3.52
CA SER A 73 -4.58 -16.34 2.14
C SER A 73 -5.81 -17.09 1.63
N ILE A 74 -6.42 -16.60 0.57
CA ILE A 74 -7.67 -17.13 0.03
C ILE A 74 -7.52 -17.42 -1.46
N PHE A 75 -8.13 -18.51 -1.90
CA PHE A 75 -8.27 -18.79 -3.33
C PHE A 75 -9.55 -18.16 -3.85
N LEU A 76 -9.43 -17.37 -4.91
CA LEU A 76 -10.53 -16.77 -5.65
C LEU A 76 -10.52 -17.24 -7.10
N ARG A 77 -11.71 -17.46 -7.66
CA ARG A 77 -11.90 -17.71 -9.08
C ARG A 77 -12.19 -16.39 -9.75
N TRP A 78 -11.29 -15.98 -10.63
CA TRP A 78 -11.45 -14.82 -11.49
C TRP A 78 -11.64 -15.29 -12.93
N ASN A 79 -12.63 -14.73 -13.61
CA ASN A 79 -13.00 -15.14 -14.95
C ASN A 79 -12.55 -14.03 -15.92
N GLU A 80 -11.32 -14.13 -16.43
CA GLU A 80 -10.96 -13.38 -17.64
C GLU A 80 -11.67 -14.07 -18.81
N SER A 81 -12.45 -13.31 -19.57
CA SER A 81 -13.11 -13.56 -20.89
C SER A 81 -13.16 -14.99 -21.52
N THR A 82 -12.16 -15.85 -21.34
CA THR A 82 -12.11 -17.25 -21.82
C THR A 82 -11.45 -18.27 -20.87
N LYS A 83 -10.95 -17.88 -19.69
CA LYS A 83 -10.25 -18.77 -18.75
C LYS A 83 -10.67 -18.51 -17.30
N ASN A 84 -11.29 -19.52 -16.68
CA ASN A 84 -11.49 -19.58 -15.23
C ASN A 84 -10.13 -19.85 -14.56
N LYS A 85 -9.44 -18.81 -14.13
CA LYS A 85 -8.19 -18.96 -13.38
C LYS A 85 -8.47 -18.91 -11.88
N LEU A 86 -7.71 -19.72 -11.15
CA LEU A 86 -7.70 -19.73 -9.69
C LEU A 86 -6.51 -18.91 -9.22
N HIS A 87 -6.78 -17.88 -8.43
CA HIS A 87 -5.78 -16.97 -7.89
C HIS A 87 -5.70 -17.16 -6.39
N LYS A 88 -4.50 -17.40 -5.87
CA LYS A 88 -4.25 -17.33 -4.43
C LYS A 88 -3.84 -15.90 -4.12
N GLU A 89 -4.62 -15.23 -3.30
CA GLU A 89 -4.37 -13.85 -2.90
C GLU A 89 -4.38 -13.73 -1.39
N THR A 90 -3.52 -12.85 -0.88
CA THR A 90 -3.50 -12.49 0.53
C THR A 90 -4.36 -11.26 0.74
N PHE A 91 -5.19 -11.31 1.78
CA PHE A 91 -6.07 -10.23 2.19
C PHE A 91 -5.73 -9.81 3.61
N LEU A 92 -5.75 -8.51 3.87
CA LEU A 92 -5.70 -7.98 5.22
C LEU A 92 -7.12 -7.88 5.79
N VAL A 93 -7.28 -8.29 7.04
CA VAL A 93 -8.58 -8.29 7.72
C VAL A 93 -8.77 -6.93 8.39
N LEU A 94 -9.72 -6.12 7.92
CA LEU A 94 -10.02 -4.79 8.49
C LEU A 94 -11.43 -4.74 9.10
N GLU A 95 -11.54 -4.28 10.35
CA GLU A 95 -12.79 -4.27 11.11
C GLU A 95 -13.93 -3.45 10.46
N SER A 96 -13.59 -2.30 9.87
CA SER A 96 -14.60 -1.36 9.35
C SER A 96 -14.68 -1.35 7.83
N LEU A 97 -14.85 -2.53 7.23
CA LEU A 97 -15.08 -2.67 5.79
C LEU A 97 -16.58 -2.67 5.46
N PRO A 98 -17.07 -1.75 4.61
CA PRO A 98 -18.46 -1.76 4.15
C PRO A 98 -18.77 -2.82 3.07
N TYR A 99 -17.79 -3.65 2.71
CA TYR A 99 -17.89 -4.69 1.68
C TYR A 99 -17.25 -5.98 2.18
N ASP A 100 -17.63 -7.13 1.61
CA ASP A 100 -17.00 -8.40 1.95
C ASP A 100 -15.52 -8.40 1.56
N PHE A 101 -15.22 -7.91 0.36
CA PHE A 101 -13.88 -7.92 -0.24
C PHE A 101 -13.57 -6.61 -0.95
N VAL A 102 -12.30 -6.20 -0.87
CA VAL A 102 -11.70 -5.16 -1.71
C VAL A 102 -10.49 -5.75 -2.41
N LEU A 103 -10.48 -5.65 -3.74
CA LEU A 103 -9.33 -6.00 -4.58
C LEU A 103 -8.59 -4.71 -4.93
N GLY A 104 -7.39 -4.59 -4.37
CA GLY A 104 -6.54 -3.42 -4.52
C GLY A 104 -5.65 -3.47 -5.77
N ASN A 105 -4.87 -2.42 -5.94
CA ASN A 105 -4.00 -2.21 -7.08
C ASN A 105 -2.97 -3.32 -7.27
N THR A 106 -2.47 -3.94 -6.19
CA THR A 106 -1.58 -5.11 -6.30
C THR A 106 -2.25 -6.27 -7.04
N PHE A 107 -3.51 -6.58 -6.73
CA PHE A 107 -4.26 -7.61 -7.46
C PHE A 107 -4.52 -7.19 -8.91
N LEU A 108 -4.98 -5.96 -9.10
CA LEU A 108 -5.36 -5.44 -10.42
C LEU A 108 -4.18 -5.44 -11.40
N THR A 109 -3.00 -5.02 -10.93
CA THR A 109 -1.77 -4.97 -11.71
C THR A 109 -1.22 -6.37 -11.98
N LYS A 110 -1.19 -7.25 -10.96
CA LYS A 110 -0.69 -8.62 -11.09
C LYS A 110 -1.50 -9.46 -12.08
N ASN A 111 -2.79 -9.17 -12.23
CA ASN A 111 -3.71 -9.95 -13.03
C ASN A 111 -4.19 -9.21 -14.28
N ASP A 112 -3.48 -8.16 -14.71
CA ASP A 112 -3.77 -7.38 -15.93
C ASP A 112 -5.26 -7.02 -16.08
N VAL A 113 -5.90 -6.64 -14.96
CA VAL A 113 -7.34 -6.31 -14.95
C VAL A 113 -7.64 -5.05 -15.76
N TYR A 114 -6.62 -4.23 -16.00
CA TYR A 114 -6.69 -3.07 -16.87
C TYR A 114 -6.42 -3.48 -18.32
N GLU A 115 -7.35 -3.16 -19.22
CA GLU A 115 -7.04 -3.18 -20.64
C GLU A 115 -6.35 -1.86 -21.02
N SER A 116 -5.14 -1.94 -21.56
CA SER A 116 -4.46 -0.75 -22.07
C SER A 116 -5.27 -0.17 -23.22
N ASN A 117 -5.89 0.98 -23.01
CA ASN A 117 -6.54 1.70 -24.10
C ASN A 117 -5.46 2.22 -25.05
N GLY A 118 -5.19 1.51 -26.16
CA GLY A 118 -4.16 1.88 -27.14
C GLY A 118 -4.38 3.24 -27.84
N LYS A 119 -5.49 3.93 -27.58
CA LYS A 119 -5.76 5.31 -28.03
C LYS A 119 -5.41 6.37 -26.98
N LEU A 120 -5.33 5.98 -25.71
CA LEU A 120 -4.77 6.82 -24.67
C LEU A 120 -3.28 6.53 -24.66
N LEU A 121 -2.48 7.50 -25.12
CA LEU A 121 -1.04 7.44 -24.89
C LEU A 121 -0.85 7.19 -23.39
N PRO A 122 -0.08 6.16 -22.95
CA PRO A 122 0.47 6.24 -21.61
C PRO A 122 1.07 7.64 -21.49
N MET A 123 0.92 8.33 -20.36
CA MET A 123 1.73 9.50 -20.10
C MET A 123 3.18 9.02 -19.99
N ALA A 124 3.77 8.63 -21.13
CA ALA A 124 5.17 8.56 -21.34
C ALA A 124 5.59 10.01 -21.18
N LEU A 125 6.06 10.33 -19.97
CA LEU A 125 6.89 11.49 -19.76
C LEU A 125 7.92 11.42 -20.87
N LYS A 126 7.88 12.42 -21.76
CA LYS A 126 8.81 12.53 -22.88
C LYS A 126 10.19 12.21 -22.32
N PRO A 127 10.97 11.29 -22.93
CA PRO A 127 12.31 11.00 -22.45
C PRO A 127 13.04 12.33 -22.31
N LEU A 128 13.51 12.63 -21.10
CA LEU A 128 14.18 13.88 -20.78
C LEU A 128 15.31 14.07 -21.79
N SER A 129 15.37 15.26 -22.38
CA SER A 129 16.51 15.66 -23.18
C SER A 129 17.79 15.60 -22.34
N GLU A 130 18.95 15.49 -22.99
CA GLU A 130 20.24 15.45 -22.29
C GLU A 130 20.48 16.71 -21.43
N GLU A 131 19.87 17.85 -21.79
CA GLU A 131 19.89 19.06 -20.97
C GLU A 131 19.02 18.95 -19.72
N GLU A 132 17.80 18.40 -19.85
CA GLU A 132 16.90 18.18 -18.73
C GLU A 132 17.43 17.13 -17.75
N LYS A 133 18.09 16.07 -18.26
CA LYS A 133 18.78 15.08 -17.41
C LYS A 133 19.90 15.72 -16.60
N LYS A 134 20.75 16.54 -17.25
CA LYS A 134 21.82 17.26 -16.55
C LYS A 134 21.29 18.24 -15.51
N ALA A 135 20.18 18.93 -15.80
CA ALA A 135 19.54 19.81 -14.84
C ALA A 135 19.02 19.04 -13.62
N LEU A 136 18.41 17.86 -13.84
CA LEU A 136 17.92 17.00 -12.77
C LEU A 136 19.07 16.44 -11.91
N GLU A 137 20.14 15.95 -12.54
CA GLU A 137 21.34 15.48 -11.84
C GLU A 137 21.99 16.59 -11.00
N LEU A 138 22.05 17.82 -11.52
CA LEU A 138 22.58 18.97 -10.80
C LEU A 138 21.70 19.34 -9.59
N GLN A 139 20.38 19.25 -9.76
CA GLN A 139 19.41 19.50 -8.68
C GLN A 139 19.50 18.43 -7.59
N GLU A 140 19.62 17.14 -7.95
CA GLU A 140 19.81 16.05 -7.00
C GLU A 140 21.13 16.17 -6.23
N GLN A 141 22.22 16.57 -6.90
CA GLN A 141 23.50 16.83 -6.24
C GLN A 141 23.40 18.00 -5.26
N ALA A 142 22.73 19.09 -5.65
CA ALA A 142 22.52 20.24 -4.77
C ALA A 142 21.67 19.87 -3.55
N ALA A 143 20.62 19.07 -3.73
CA ALA A 143 19.77 18.59 -2.64
C ALA A 143 20.54 17.70 -1.65
N LYS A 144 21.35 16.76 -2.16
CA LYS A 144 22.22 15.91 -1.32
C LYS A 144 23.24 16.73 -0.53
N ALA A 145 23.88 17.71 -1.18
CA ALA A 145 24.85 18.59 -0.50
C ALA A 145 24.19 19.40 0.61
N GLN A 146 22.96 19.91 0.40
CA GLN A 146 22.19 20.59 1.43
C GLN A 146 21.85 19.66 2.61
N GLN A 147 21.45 18.43 2.31
CA GLN A 147 21.10 17.43 3.32
C GLN A 147 22.31 17.04 4.18
N GLU A 148 23.50 16.87 3.58
CA GLU A 148 24.74 16.61 4.34
C GLU A 148 25.13 17.76 5.26
N VAL A 149 24.92 19.01 4.84
CA VAL A 149 25.19 20.20 5.68
C VAL A 149 24.24 20.22 6.88
N ILE A 150 22.95 19.92 6.66
CA ILE A 150 21.95 19.83 7.72
C ILE A 150 22.33 18.72 8.71
N GLU A 151 22.68 17.53 8.21
CA GLU A 151 23.05 16.38 9.04
C GLU A 151 24.30 16.65 9.90
N LYS A 152 25.32 17.30 9.31
CA LYS A 152 26.53 17.72 10.07
C LYS A 152 26.20 18.77 11.14
N ALA A 153 25.32 19.72 10.84
CA ALA A 153 24.90 20.73 11.81
C ALA A 153 24.10 20.12 12.97
N GLU A 154 23.22 19.14 12.70
CA GLU A 154 22.49 18.41 13.73
C GLU A 154 23.40 17.52 14.58
N ALA A 155 24.36 16.83 13.97
CA ALA A 155 25.35 16.03 14.69
C ALA A 155 26.22 16.87 15.63
N ALA A 156 26.62 18.07 15.20
CA ALA A 156 27.36 19.02 16.03
C ALA A 156 26.54 19.49 17.23
N LYS A 157 25.27 19.87 17.02
CA LYS A 157 24.35 20.24 18.10
C LYS A 157 24.14 19.12 19.13
N ARG A 158 23.94 17.88 18.67
CA ARG A 158 23.79 16.71 19.56
C ARG A 158 25.04 16.45 20.40
N LYS A 159 26.24 16.69 19.87
CA LYS A 159 27.48 16.54 20.62
C LYS A 159 27.61 17.61 21.72
N GLU A 160 27.32 18.86 21.39
CA GLU A 160 27.34 19.97 22.35
C GLU A 160 26.34 19.75 23.49
N GLU A 161 25.14 19.26 23.17
CA GLU A 161 24.10 18.97 24.15
C GLU A 161 24.50 17.82 25.10
N ARG A 162 25.14 16.76 24.57
CA ARG A 162 25.69 15.67 25.38
C ARG A 162 26.80 16.13 26.33
N GLU A 163 27.67 17.04 25.88
CA GLU A 163 28.72 17.60 26.74
C GLU A 163 28.14 18.47 27.85
N LYS A 164 27.14 19.32 27.55
CA LYS A 164 26.41 20.10 28.57
C LYS A 164 25.69 19.21 29.58
N GLN A 165 25.00 18.16 29.13
CA GLN A 165 24.35 17.19 30.02
C GLN A 165 25.37 16.48 30.93
N ARG A 166 26.53 16.10 30.39
CA ARG A 166 27.60 15.43 31.17
C ARG A 166 28.21 16.36 32.22
N GLN A 167 28.39 17.65 31.91
CA GLN A 167 28.87 18.65 32.87
C GLN A 167 27.83 18.92 33.96
N ALA A 168 26.54 19.06 33.60
CA ALA A 168 25.46 19.24 34.57
C ALA A 168 25.32 18.02 35.52
N LEU A 169 25.46 16.80 35.00
CA LEU A 169 25.39 15.59 35.82
C LEU A 169 26.57 15.45 36.79
N ASN A 170 27.76 15.95 36.41
CA ASN A 170 28.93 15.97 37.29
C ASN A 170 28.82 17.04 38.38
N GLN A 171 28.20 18.19 38.09
CA GLN A 171 27.93 19.24 39.08
C GLN A 171 26.83 18.83 40.07
N ALA A 172 25.83 18.06 39.65
CA ALA A 172 24.75 17.57 40.52
C ALA A 172 25.17 16.40 41.44
N LYS A 173 26.34 15.79 41.21
CA LYS A 173 26.91 14.69 42.01
C LYS A 173 27.99 15.15 43.01
N SER A 174 28.32 16.44 43.00
CA SER A 174 29.27 17.07 43.94
C SER A 174 28.52 17.89 44.98
#